data_AF-A0A7V0U580-F1
#
_entry.id   AF-A0A7V0U580-F1
#
_cell.length_a   1.000
_cell.length_b   1.000
_cell.length_c   1.000
_cell.angle_alpha   90.00
_cell.angle_beta   90.00
_cell.angle_gamma   90.00
#
_symmetry.space_group_name_H-M   'P 1'
#
loop_
_entity.id
_entity.type
_entity.pdbx_description
1 polymer ?
#
loop_
_entity_poly.entity_id
_entity_poly.type
_entity_poly.pdbx_seq_one_letter_code
_entity_poly.pdbx_strand_id
1 'polypeptide(L)'
;MSEGRLSAAATLRLLHRAIVRLFAPFLPYLTEEIWHWAYGEDKGMHDSVHCSPWPSLEEFAAIPPCAHEDLYAAAVAVMDAVRKAKADANLSMRAPVARVCVTGKAGTLEALKPAVEDLKGMLHIEIFDLTEGALAAGLVGVEATVAQAS
;
A
#
# COMPACT_ATOMS: atom_id res chain seq x y z
N MET A 1 -1.01 16.89 -11.49
CA MET A 1 -1.16 15.75 -10.56
C MET A 1 -0.04 15.86 -9.54
N SER A 2 -0.27 15.52 -8.26
CA SER A 2 0.84 15.47 -7.29
C SER A 2 1.84 14.37 -7.67
N GLU A 3 3.09 14.51 -7.22
CA GLU A 3 4.13 13.50 -7.43
C GLU A 3 3.71 12.12 -6.90
N GLY A 4 3.13 12.06 -5.69
CA GLY A 4 2.57 10.82 -5.14
C GLY A 4 1.48 10.19 -6.00
N ARG A 5 0.60 11.00 -6.62
CA ARG A 5 -0.41 10.49 -7.56
C ARG A 5 0.20 9.95 -8.85
N LEU A 6 1.25 10.59 -9.37
CA LEU A 6 1.94 10.12 -10.58
C LEU A 6 2.67 8.80 -10.28
N SER A 7 3.37 8.72 -9.15
CA SER A 7 4.04 7.50 -8.69
C SER A 7 3.06 6.34 -8.49
N ALA A 8 1.92 6.59 -7.84
CA ALA A 8 0.87 5.58 -7.66
C ALA A 8 0.27 5.10 -8.99
N ALA A 9 0.00 6.03 -9.93
CA ALA A 9 -0.52 5.68 -11.25
C ALA A 9 0.51 4.88 -12.08
N ALA A 10 1.79 5.22 -11.99
CA ALA A 10 2.87 4.48 -12.64
C ALA A 10 2.98 3.04 -12.08
N THR A 11 2.99 2.91 -10.76
CA THR A 11 2.99 1.60 -10.07
C THR A 11 1.79 0.75 -10.49
N LEU A 12 0.58 1.33 -10.48
CA LEU A 12 -0.63 0.66 -10.91
C LEU A 12 -0.55 0.20 -12.37
N ARG A 13 -0.13 1.07 -13.29
CA ARG A 13 -0.04 0.75 -14.72
C ARG A 13 0.92 -0.42 -14.94
N LEU A 14 2.11 -0.38 -14.33
CA LEU A 14 3.15 -1.39 -14.50
C LEU A 14 2.72 -2.75 -13.94
N LEU A 15 2.25 -2.79 -12.69
CA LEU A 15 1.83 -4.04 -12.05
C LEU A 15 0.57 -4.61 -12.70
N HIS A 16 -0.42 -3.79 -13.02
CA HIS A 16 -1.65 -4.27 -13.64
C HIS A 16 -1.37 -4.87 -15.03
N ARG A 17 -0.45 -4.30 -15.82
CA ARG A 17 -0.02 -4.89 -17.11
C ARG A 17 0.62 -6.28 -16.95
N ALA A 18 1.39 -6.49 -15.89
CA ALA A 18 1.94 -7.80 -15.57
C ALA A 18 0.83 -8.77 -15.11
N ILE A 19 -0.02 -8.35 -14.17
CA ILE A 19 -1.12 -9.15 -13.62
C ILE A 19 -2.07 -9.62 -14.71
N VAL A 20 -2.51 -8.73 -15.62
CA VAL A 20 -3.41 -9.09 -16.73
C VAL A 20 -2.83 -10.21 -17.60
N ARG A 21 -1.53 -10.17 -17.92
CA ARG A 21 -0.84 -11.25 -18.65
C ARG A 21 -0.71 -12.53 -17.83
N LEU A 22 -0.41 -12.43 -16.53
CA LEU A 22 -0.34 -13.61 -15.64
C LEU A 22 -1.68 -14.34 -15.55
N PHE A 23 -2.79 -13.61 -15.61
CA PHE A 23 -4.14 -14.18 -15.59
C PHE A 23 -4.66 -14.63 -16.96
N ALA A 24 -4.01 -14.24 -18.07
CA ALA A 24 -4.49 -14.53 -19.43
C ALA A 24 -4.75 -16.03 -19.71
N PRO A 25 -3.92 -16.99 -19.22
CA PRO A 25 -4.20 -18.41 -19.40
C PRO A 25 -5.46 -18.91 -18.68
N PHE A 26 -5.93 -18.19 -17.66
CA PHE A 26 -7.06 -18.61 -16.81
C PHE A 26 -8.35 -17.84 -17.11
N LEU A 27 -8.24 -16.59 -17.54
CA LEU A 27 -9.37 -15.66 -17.75
C LEU A 27 -9.33 -15.03 -19.16
N PRO A 28 -9.29 -15.84 -20.24
CA PRO A 28 -8.83 -15.40 -21.55
C PRO A 28 -9.62 -14.24 -22.14
N TYR A 29 -10.95 -14.23 -21.98
CA TYR A 29 -11.80 -13.16 -22.52
C TYR A 29 -11.72 -11.88 -21.69
N LEU A 30 -11.69 -12.00 -20.36
CA LEU A 30 -11.65 -10.83 -19.47
C LEU A 30 -10.32 -10.10 -19.60
N THR A 31 -9.21 -10.84 -19.63
CA THR A 31 -7.89 -10.26 -19.80
C THR A 31 -7.71 -9.65 -21.18
N GLU A 32 -8.32 -10.23 -22.22
CA GLU A 32 -8.29 -9.66 -23.58
C GLU A 32 -9.00 -8.29 -23.64
N GLU A 33 -10.20 -8.20 -23.05
CA GLU A 33 -10.95 -6.93 -23.04
C GLU A 33 -10.19 -5.83 -22.29
N ILE A 34 -9.67 -6.14 -21.10
CA ILE A 34 -8.86 -5.20 -20.31
C ILE A 34 -7.60 -4.80 -21.09
N TRP A 35 -6.95 -5.76 -21.76
CA TRP A 35 -5.74 -5.51 -22.52
C TRP A 35 -5.96 -4.55 -23.67
N HIS A 36 -7.02 -4.77 -24.45
CA HIS A 36 -7.35 -3.92 -25.59
C HIS A 36 -7.54 -2.46 -25.16
N TRP A 37 -8.16 -2.21 -24.01
CA TRP A 37 -8.43 -0.84 -23.54
C TRP A 37 -7.21 -0.16 -22.92
N ALA A 38 -6.29 -0.92 -22.33
CA ALA A 38 -5.24 -0.36 -21.48
C ALA A 38 -3.81 -0.46 -22.03
N TYR A 39 -3.52 -1.51 -22.83
CA TYR A 39 -2.16 -1.98 -23.08
C TYR A 39 -1.85 -2.43 -24.51
N GLY A 40 -2.85 -2.66 -25.38
CA GLY A 40 -2.60 -3.14 -26.74
C GLY A 40 -1.65 -2.25 -27.55
N GLU A 41 -1.63 -0.94 -27.25
CA GLU A 41 -0.76 0.06 -27.89
C GLU A 41 0.55 0.33 -27.14
N ASP A 42 0.82 -0.38 -26.03
CA ASP A 42 2.04 -0.18 -25.26
C ASP A 42 3.28 -0.61 -26.05
N LYS A 43 4.35 0.17 -25.96
CA LYS A 43 5.63 -0.18 -26.58
C LYS A 43 6.12 -1.54 -26.06
N GLY A 44 6.46 -2.44 -26.99
CA GLY A 44 6.95 -3.79 -26.68
C GLY A 44 5.85 -4.80 -26.37
N MET A 45 4.59 -4.42 -26.57
CA MET A 45 3.43 -5.31 -26.46
C MET A 45 2.80 -5.56 -27.83
N HIS A 46 1.95 -6.59 -27.90
CA HIS A 46 1.12 -6.88 -29.06
C HIS A 46 -0.34 -6.50 -28.77
N ASP A 47 -1.14 -6.33 -29.82
CA ASP A 47 -2.56 -5.95 -29.74
C ASP A 47 -3.39 -6.89 -28.84
N SER A 48 -3.02 -8.17 -28.78
CA SER A 48 -3.66 -9.20 -27.95
C SER A 48 -2.79 -9.58 -26.75
N VAL A 49 -3.40 -9.83 -25.60
CA VAL A 49 -2.68 -10.28 -24.40
C VAL A 49 -2.05 -11.65 -24.63
N HIS A 50 -2.71 -12.50 -25.41
CA HIS A 50 -2.30 -13.88 -25.69
C HIS A 50 -1.09 -13.97 -26.62
N CYS A 51 -0.83 -12.91 -27.39
CA CYS A 51 0.34 -12.80 -28.26
C CYS A 51 1.48 -12.00 -27.61
N SER A 52 1.20 -11.28 -26.51
CA SER A 52 2.17 -10.41 -25.84
C SER A 52 3.23 -11.21 -25.08
N PRO A 53 4.47 -10.67 -24.94
CA PRO A 53 5.53 -11.36 -24.22
C PRO A 53 5.14 -11.61 -22.76
N TRP A 54 5.56 -12.75 -22.22
CA TRP A 54 5.31 -13.07 -20.82
C TRP A 54 5.96 -12.04 -19.88
N PRO A 55 5.32 -11.67 -18.75
CA PRO A 55 5.91 -10.73 -17.80
C PRO A 55 7.28 -11.19 -17.30
N SER A 56 8.24 -10.27 -17.26
CA SER A 56 9.60 -10.53 -16.77
C SER A 56 10.02 -9.52 -15.71
N LEU A 57 10.99 -9.89 -14.87
CA LEU A 57 11.56 -9.00 -13.85
C LEU A 57 12.29 -7.79 -14.46
N GLU A 58 12.74 -7.91 -15.72
CA GLU A 58 13.42 -6.82 -16.44
C GLU A 58 12.51 -5.61 -16.64
N GLU A 59 11.20 -5.81 -16.73
CA GLU A 59 10.22 -4.71 -16.81
C GLU A 59 10.25 -3.81 -15.56
N PHE A 60 10.77 -4.31 -14.43
CA PHE A 60 10.85 -3.61 -13.15
C PHE A 60 12.27 -3.11 -12.83
N ALA A 61 13.25 -3.35 -13.69
CA ALA A 61 14.67 -3.06 -13.42
C ALA A 61 14.97 -1.58 -13.19
N ALA A 62 14.13 -0.68 -13.72
CA ALA A 62 14.26 0.76 -13.51
C ALA A 62 13.74 1.24 -12.14
N ILE A 63 13.05 0.37 -11.38
CA ILE A 63 12.52 0.74 -10.06
C ILE A 63 13.66 0.62 -9.03
N PRO A 64 13.99 1.69 -8.31
CA PRO A 64 15.00 1.63 -7.28
C PRO A 64 14.56 0.71 -6.14
N PRO A 65 15.50 0.07 -5.42
CA PRO A 65 15.18 -0.68 -4.22
C PRO A 65 14.51 0.22 -3.18
N CYS A 66 13.71 -0.38 -2.31
CA CYS A 66 13.06 0.36 -1.24
C CYS A 66 14.12 1.03 -0.34
N ALA A 67 13.96 2.32 -0.07
CA ALA A 67 14.87 3.06 0.80
C ALA A 67 14.81 2.56 2.26
N HIS A 68 13.70 1.94 2.66
CA HIS A 68 13.42 1.51 4.03
C HIS A 68 12.76 0.12 4.02
N GLU A 69 13.54 -0.92 4.27
CA GLU A 69 13.03 -2.32 4.28
C GLU A 69 11.88 -2.52 5.28
N ASP A 70 11.97 -1.87 6.44
CA ASP A 70 10.97 -1.98 7.51
C ASP A 70 9.67 -1.20 7.24
N LEU A 71 9.64 -0.30 6.24
CA LEU A 71 8.50 0.60 6.00
C LEU A 71 7.19 -0.16 5.83
N TYR A 72 7.20 -1.19 4.98
CA TYR A 72 5.99 -1.96 4.68
C TYR A 72 5.48 -2.71 5.92
N ALA A 73 6.37 -3.43 6.60
CA ALA A 73 6.00 -4.21 7.78
C ALA A 73 5.52 -3.31 8.94
N ALA A 74 6.16 -2.16 9.16
CA ALA A 74 5.74 -1.18 10.16
C ALA A 74 4.38 -0.57 9.81
N ALA A 75 4.16 -0.18 8.56
CA ALA A 75 2.88 0.38 8.12
C ALA A 75 1.72 -0.63 8.26
N VAL A 76 1.95 -1.90 7.92
CA VAL A 76 0.97 -2.98 8.11
C VAL A 76 0.66 -3.17 9.60
N ALA A 77 1.68 -3.22 10.45
CA ALA A 77 1.49 -3.37 11.89
C ALA A 77 0.66 -2.22 12.49
N VAL A 78 0.90 -0.97 12.08
CA VAL A 78 0.07 0.18 12.48
C VAL A 78 -1.37 0.03 12.00
N MET A 79 -1.55 -0.29 10.72
CA MET A 79 -2.87 -0.48 10.12
C MET A 79 -3.68 -1.55 10.85
N ASP A 80 -3.09 -2.71 11.11
CA ASP A 80 -3.77 -3.83 11.77
C ASP A 80 -4.11 -3.50 13.22
N ALA A 81 -3.22 -2.83 13.96
CA ALA A 81 -3.49 -2.41 15.32
C ALA A 81 -4.64 -1.39 15.40
N VAL A 82 -4.68 -0.41 14.51
CA VAL A 82 -5.77 0.59 14.46
C VAL A 82 -7.10 -0.05 14.07
N ARG A 83 -7.09 -0.96 13.08
CA ARG A 83 -8.30 -1.71 12.68
C ARG A 83 -8.82 -2.58 13.81
N LYS A 84 -7.93 -3.24 14.54
CA LYS A 84 -8.27 -4.01 15.74
C LYS A 84 -8.91 -3.12 16.81
N ALA A 85 -8.32 -1.96 17.13
CA ALA A 85 -8.88 -1.03 18.10
C ALA A 85 -10.29 -0.54 17.72
N LYS A 86 -10.56 -0.30 16.43
CA LYS A 86 -11.92 0.02 15.94
C LYS A 86 -12.88 -1.15 16.11
N ALA A 87 -12.45 -2.35 15.75
CA ALA A 87 -13.27 -3.56 15.86
C ALA A 87 -13.62 -3.87 17.32
N ASP A 88 -12.64 -3.78 18.23
CA ASP A 88 -12.81 -4.00 19.67
C ASP A 88 -13.78 -2.98 20.29
N ALA A 89 -13.84 -1.76 19.74
CA ALA A 89 -14.79 -0.72 20.11
C ALA A 89 -16.16 -0.83 19.38
N ASN A 90 -16.39 -1.86 18.57
CA ASN A 90 -17.57 -2.03 17.71
C ASN A 90 -17.84 -0.83 16.77
N LEU A 91 -16.77 -0.16 16.31
CA LEU A 91 -16.86 0.98 15.41
C LEU A 91 -16.71 0.56 13.95
N SER A 92 -17.32 1.34 13.05
CA SER A 92 -17.12 1.14 11.61
C SER A 92 -15.67 1.44 11.21
N MET A 93 -15.18 0.82 10.13
CA MET A 93 -13.82 1.10 9.62
C MET A 93 -13.62 2.56 9.19
N ARG A 94 -14.72 3.27 8.87
CA ARG A 94 -14.72 4.70 8.52
C ARG A 94 -14.75 5.64 9.74
N ALA A 95 -14.96 5.10 10.95
CA ALA A 95 -15.01 5.92 12.16
C ALA A 95 -13.68 6.67 12.34
N PRO A 96 -13.71 7.97 12.71
CA PRO A 96 -12.51 8.75 12.96
C PRO A 96 -11.75 8.21 14.18
N VAL A 97 -10.42 8.35 14.15
CA VAL A 97 -9.52 8.03 15.25
C VAL A 97 -8.90 9.33 15.73
N ALA A 98 -9.16 9.69 16.99
CA ALA A 98 -8.69 10.96 17.54
C ALA A 98 -7.16 10.99 17.61
N ARG A 99 -6.54 9.88 18.03
CA ARG A 99 -5.09 9.82 18.19
C ARG A 99 -4.54 8.41 18.00
N VAL A 100 -3.40 8.31 17.33
CA VAL A 100 -2.57 7.10 17.26
C VAL A 100 -1.17 7.47 17.72
N CYS A 101 -0.65 6.76 18.72
CA CYS A 101 0.73 6.84 19.15
C CYS A 101 1.45 5.56 18.75
N VAL A 102 2.49 5.69 17.93
CA VAL A 102 3.34 4.58 17.50
C VAL A 102 4.68 4.68 18.23
N THR A 103 5.00 3.63 18.97
CA THR A 103 6.25 3.48 19.71
C THR A 103 7.16 2.50 18.99
N GLY A 104 8.45 2.80 18.86
CA GLY A 104 9.41 1.87 18.25
C GLY A 104 10.86 2.33 18.28
N LYS A 105 11.75 1.54 17.67
CA LYS A 105 13.16 1.90 17.49
C LYS A 105 13.27 3.07 16.52
N ALA A 106 14.25 3.97 16.74
CA ALA A 106 14.48 5.13 15.87
C ALA A 106 14.49 4.77 14.37
N GLY A 107 15.23 3.74 13.96
CA GLY A 107 15.29 3.33 12.54
C GLY A 107 13.94 2.95 11.93
N THR A 108 13.09 2.26 12.69
CA THR A 108 11.74 1.86 12.25
C THR A 108 10.79 3.05 12.20
N LEU A 109 10.92 4.01 13.13
CA LEU A 109 10.13 5.24 13.12
C LEU A 109 10.52 6.14 11.94
N GLU A 110 11.82 6.28 11.66
CA GLU A 110 12.31 6.98 10.47
C GLU A 110 11.80 6.33 9.18
N ALA A 111 11.84 5.00 9.12
CA ALA A 111 11.30 4.24 8.00
C ALA A 111 9.80 4.46 7.78
N LEU A 112 9.03 4.70 8.86
CA LEU A 112 7.57 4.88 8.81
C LEU A 112 7.15 6.30 8.38
N LYS A 113 8.00 7.32 8.62
CA LYS A 113 7.67 8.73 8.34
C LYS A 113 7.07 8.99 6.96
N PRO A 114 7.58 8.41 5.85
CA PRO A 114 7.02 8.66 4.52
C PRO A 114 5.57 8.23 4.36
N ALA A 115 5.10 7.24 5.13
CA ALA A 115 3.75 6.69 5.02
C ALA A 115 2.75 7.26 6.05
N VAL A 116 3.17 8.18 6.91
CA VAL A 116 2.30 8.72 7.98
C VAL A 116 1.05 9.40 7.42
N GLU A 117 1.19 10.21 6.36
CA GLU A 117 0.04 10.89 5.76
C GLU A 117 -0.91 9.92 5.04
N ASP A 118 -0.37 8.89 4.38
CA ASP A 118 -1.17 7.83 3.77
C ASP A 118 -1.93 7.03 4.84
N LEU A 119 -1.29 6.70 5.97
CA LEU A 119 -1.92 6.03 7.10
C LEU A 119 -3.01 6.89 7.73
N LYS A 120 -2.76 8.19 7.95
CA LYS A 120 -3.76 9.12 8.47
C LYS A 120 -4.98 9.21 7.56
N GLY A 121 -4.77 9.35 6.25
CA GLY A 121 -5.83 9.41 5.26
C GLY A 121 -6.64 8.11 5.19
N MET A 122 -5.96 6.96 5.13
CA MET A 122 -6.59 5.64 5.03
C MET A 122 -7.37 5.25 6.28
N LEU A 123 -6.86 5.60 7.47
CA LEU A 123 -7.41 5.19 8.75
C LEU A 123 -8.27 6.26 9.43
N HIS A 124 -8.42 7.43 8.81
CA HIS A 124 -9.14 8.58 9.35
C HIS A 124 -8.59 9.03 10.72
N ILE A 125 -7.26 9.18 10.80
CA ILE A 125 -6.57 9.57 12.03
C ILE A 125 -6.38 11.09 12.05
N GLU A 126 -6.77 11.73 13.14
CA GLU A 126 -6.57 13.17 13.35
C GLU A 126 -5.13 13.47 13.81
N ILE A 127 -4.68 12.81 14.88
CA ILE A 127 -3.35 13.00 15.47
C ILE A 127 -2.53 11.71 15.35
N PHE A 128 -1.31 11.81 14.81
CA PHE A 128 -0.39 10.69 14.67
C PHE A 128 0.97 11.06 15.28
N ASP A 129 1.36 10.37 16.35
CA ASP A 129 2.60 10.61 17.07
C ASP A 129 3.57 9.44 16.92
N LEU A 130 4.85 9.76 16.77
CA LEU A 130 5.95 8.80 16.77
C LEU A 130 6.77 9.02 18.05
N THR A 131 6.88 7.97 18.87
CA THR A 131 7.65 8.03 20.12
C THR A 131 8.74 6.97 20.12
N GLU A 132 9.99 7.35 20.39
CA GLU A 132 11.05 6.37 20.53
C GLU A 132 10.90 5.59 21.84
N GLY A 133 10.96 4.26 21.78
CA GLY A 133 10.82 3.43 22.97
C GLY A 133 11.21 1.97 22.76
N ALA A 134 11.55 1.30 23.86
CA ALA A 134 11.81 -0.12 23.87
C ALA A 134 10.50 -0.92 23.79
N LEU A 135 10.43 -1.85 22.84
CA LEU A 135 9.27 -2.72 22.65
C LEU A 135 9.52 -4.08 23.29
N ALA A 136 8.48 -4.63 23.94
CA ALA A 136 8.51 -5.99 24.48
C ALA A 136 8.48 -7.05 23.36
N ALA A 137 7.79 -6.78 22.25
CA ALA A 137 7.74 -7.62 21.05
C ALA A 137 7.23 -6.82 19.84
N GLY A 138 7.67 -7.18 18.62
CA GLY A 138 7.24 -6.55 17.36
C GLY A 138 8.10 -5.38 16.89
N LEU A 139 7.79 -4.87 15.69
CA LEU A 139 8.46 -3.72 15.07
C LEU A 139 7.98 -2.38 15.65
N VAL A 140 6.69 -2.29 15.98
CA VAL A 140 6.03 -1.10 16.53
C VAL A 140 4.99 -1.49 17.57
N GLY A 141 4.89 -0.70 18.64
CA GLY A 141 3.80 -0.72 19.61
C GLY A 141 2.82 0.39 19.29
N VAL A 142 1.52 0.11 19.27
CA VAL A 142 0.52 1.06 18.77
C VAL A 142 -0.59 1.23 19.79
N GLU A 143 -0.79 2.46 20.23
CA GLU A 143 -1.90 2.86 21.08
C GLU A 143 -2.84 3.77 20.28
N ALA A 144 -4.09 3.33 20.10
CA ALA A 144 -5.09 4.06 19.33
C ALA A 144 -6.25 4.47 20.23
N THR A 145 -6.49 5.79 20.31
CA THR A 145 -7.64 6.37 20.98
C THR A 145 -8.70 6.68 19.93
N VAL A 146 -9.74 5.84 19.89
CA VAL A 146 -10.91 6.07 19.02
C VAL A 146 -11.80 7.16 19.61
N ALA A 147 -12.33 8.03 18.75
CA ALA A 147 -13.32 9.01 19.20
C ALA A 147 -14.60 8.26 19.58
N GLN A 148 -15.08 8.40 20.82
CA GLN A 148 -16.38 7.85 21.20
C GLN A 148 -17.45 8.58 20.38
N ALA A 149 -18.29 7.83 19.67
CA ALA A 149 -19.46 8.38 19.02
C ALA A 149 -20.43 8.86 20.10
N SER A 150 -20.54 10.18 20.24
CA SER A 150 -21.61 10.86 21.00
C SER A 150 -22.94 10.78 20.25
#